data_AF-A0A957ZWE4-F1
#
_entry.id   AF-A0A957ZWE4-F1
#
_cell.length_a   1.000
_cell.length_b   1.000
_cell.length_c   1.000
_cell.angle_alpha   90.00
_cell.angle_beta   90.00
_cell.angle_gamma   90.00
#
_symmetry.space_group_name_H-M   'P 1'
#
loop_
_entity.id
_entity.type
_entity.pdbx_description
1 polymer ?
#
loop_
_entity_poly.entity_id
_entity_poly.type
_entity_poly.pdbx_seq_one_letter_code
_entity_poly.pdbx_strand_id
1 'polypeptide(L)' 'DSNPFMGMEFGEQRTYSEDVARKIDMEVRRIVENAHAKARHILTTNRDKLNLIAETLLEKEVLERDEFLALMEEPATV' A
#
# COMPACT_ATOMS: atom_id res chain seq x y z
N ASP A 1 -5.87 -16.79 -59.00
CA ASP A 1 -5.79 -17.15 -57.57
C ASP A 1 -4.99 -16.14 -56.77
N SER A 2 -5.69 -15.15 -56.23
CA SER A 2 -5.15 -14.10 -55.36
C SER A 2 -5.49 -14.46 -53.91
N ASN A 3 -4.49 -14.94 -53.17
CA ASN A 3 -4.62 -15.29 -51.76
C ASN A 3 -4.75 -14.01 -50.91
N PRO A 4 -5.88 -13.78 -50.21
CA PRO A 4 -6.17 -12.48 -49.58
C PRO A 4 -5.54 -12.30 -48.19
N PHE A 5 -4.61 -13.16 -47.77
CA PHE A 5 -4.13 -13.22 -46.37
C PHE A 5 -2.67 -12.85 -46.13
N MET A 6 -1.94 -12.34 -47.13
CA MET A 6 -0.56 -11.85 -46.94
C MET A 6 -0.52 -10.33 -47.11
N GLY A 7 -0.99 -9.57 -46.11
CA GLY A 7 -0.90 -8.12 -46.18
C GLY A 7 -1.33 -7.31 -44.97
N MET A 8 -1.68 -7.92 -43.84
CA MET A 8 -2.39 -7.18 -42.79
C MET A 8 -2.06 -7.57 -41.34
N GLU A 9 -0.82 -8.00 -41.03
CA GLU A 9 -0.45 -8.27 -39.62
C GLU A 9 0.94 -7.76 -39.18
N PHE A 10 1.52 -6.76 -39.86
CA PHE A 10 2.84 -6.21 -39.46
C PHE A 10 2.86 -4.71 -39.12
N GLY A 11 1.71 -4.03 -39.00
CA GLY A 11 1.67 -2.57 -38.93
C GLY A 11 1.24 -1.93 -37.60
N GLU A 12 0.59 -2.68 -36.69
CA GLU A 12 -0.13 -2.04 -35.57
C GLU A 12 0.09 -2.74 -34.22
N GLN A 13 1.31 -3.23 -33.97
CA GLN A 13 1.74 -3.52 -32.59
C GLN A 13 2.03 -2.19 -31.85
N ARG A 14 0.94 -1.50 -31.52
CA ARG A 14 0.74 -0.72 -30.29
C ARG A 14 1.97 0.02 -29.74
N THR A 15 2.44 1.08 -30.40
CA THR A 15 3.35 2.07 -29.77
C THR A 15 2.71 2.70 -28.51
N TYR A 16 1.37 2.72 -28.47
CA TYR A 16 0.60 3.14 -27.29
C TYR A 16 0.79 2.23 -26.08
N SER A 17 1.29 0.99 -26.23
CA SER A 17 1.40 0.06 -25.11
C SER A 17 2.56 0.38 -24.17
N GLU A 18 3.71 0.85 -24.68
CA GLU A 18 4.90 1.12 -23.84
C GLU A 18 4.75 2.42 -23.04
N ASP A 19 4.34 3.51 -23.68
CA ASP A 19 4.14 4.79 -22.99
C ASP A 19 2.98 4.72 -21.99
N VAL A 20 1.92 3.97 -22.31
CA VAL A 20 0.80 3.73 -21.38
C VAL A 20 1.22 2.78 -20.26
N ALA A 21 1.97 1.71 -20.54
CA ALA A 21 2.50 0.83 -19.49
C ALA A 21 3.42 1.59 -18.52
N ARG A 22 4.31 2.45 -19.05
CA ARG A 22 5.20 3.27 -18.22
C ARG A 22 4.41 4.20 -17.30
N LYS A 23 3.33 4.83 -17.81
CA LYS A 23 2.43 5.68 -17.00
C LYS A 23 1.72 4.87 -15.92
N ILE A 24 1.27 3.65 -16.23
CA ILE A 24 0.62 2.76 -15.26
C ILE A 24 1.60 2.39 -14.14
N ASP A 25 2.81 1.94 -14.48
CA ASP A 25 3.81 1.53 -13.49
C ASP A 25 4.22 2.69 -12.58
N MET A 26 4.38 3.89 -13.14
CA MET A 26 4.65 5.11 -12.36
C MET A 26 3.53 5.39 -11.36
N GLU A 27 2.28 5.23 -11.77
CA GLU A 27 1.14 5.55 -10.92
C GLU A 27 0.89 4.49 -9.85
N VAL A 28 1.10 3.21 -10.18
CA VAL A 28 1.12 2.12 -9.19
C VAL A 28 2.20 2.38 -8.15
N ARG A 29 3.40 2.74 -8.57
CA ARG A 29 4.50 3.08 -7.65
C ARG A 29 4.14 4.26 -6.76
N ARG A 30 3.57 5.33 -7.32
CA ARG A 30 3.12 6.49 -6.56
C ARG A 30 2.09 6.13 -5.50
N ILE A 31 1.12 5.26 -5.84
CA ILE A 31 0.11 4.79 -4.89
C ILE A 31 0.75 4.00 -3.74
N VAL A 32 1.65 3.07 -4.06
CA VAL A 32 2.35 2.25 -3.06
C VAL A 32 3.21 3.12 -2.15
N GLU A 33 3.98 4.05 -2.71
CA GLU A 33 4.82 4.97 -1.94
C GLU A 33 3.98 5.86 -1.01
N ASN A 34 2.85 6.38 -1.50
CA ASN A 34 1.94 7.18 -0.68
C ASN A 34 1.30 6.35 0.44
N ALA A 35 0.87 5.13 0.15
CA ALA A 35 0.30 4.23 1.15
C ALA A 35 1.34 3.89 2.23
N HIS A 36 2.58 3.60 1.82
CA HIS A 36 3.69 3.33 2.72
C HIS A 36 4.05 4.56 3.57
N ALA A 37 4.12 5.75 2.97
CA ALA A 37 4.37 6.99 3.69
C ALA A 37 3.25 7.29 4.70
N LYS A 38 1.99 7.07 4.32
CA LYS A 38 0.84 7.22 5.21
C LYS A 38 0.89 6.23 6.38
N ALA A 39 1.16 4.96 6.10
CA ALA A 39 1.31 3.94 7.14
C ALA A 39 2.43 4.32 8.11
N ARG A 40 3.62 4.67 7.59
CA ARG A 40 4.74 5.14 8.41
C ARG A 40 4.37 6.37 9.23
N HIS A 41 3.66 7.34 8.66
CA HIS A 41 3.20 8.52 9.39
C HIS A 41 2.28 8.14 10.56
N ILE A 42 1.28 7.28 10.32
CA ILE A 42 0.37 6.80 11.38
C ILE A 42 1.15 6.09 12.49
N LEU A 43 2.10 5.22 12.12
CA LEU A 43 2.94 4.49 13.08
C LEU A 43 3.86 5.42 13.87
N THR A 44 4.41 6.46 13.25
CA THR A 44 5.27 7.43 13.95
C THR A 44 4.46 8.38 14.84
N THR A 45 3.27 8.80 14.40
CA THR A 45 2.40 9.70 15.18
C THR A 45 1.84 8.99 16.41
N ASN A 46 1.61 7.68 16.32
CA ASN A 46 1.12 6.87 17.44
C ASN A 46 2.23 6.02 18.07
N ARG A 47 3.50 6.45 17.96
CA ARG A 47 4.66 5.69 18.46
C ARG A 47 4.54 5.38 19.95
N ASP A 48 4.06 6.35 20.73
CA ASP A 48 3.90 6.22 22.18
C ASP A 48 2.86 5.15 22.54
N LYS A 49 1.72 5.14 21.84
CA LYS A 49 0.69 4.10 21.98
C LYS A 49 1.21 2.72 21.57
N LEU A 50 2.03 2.67 20.52
CA LEU A 50 2.67 1.44 20.05
C LEU A 50 3.62 0.86 21.09
N ASN A 51 4.38 1.72 21.78
CA ASN A 51 5.25 1.30 22.89
C ASN A 51 4.42 0.80 24.08
N LEU A 52 3.35 1.51 24.46
CA LEU A 52 2.46 1.10 25.54
C LEU A 52 1.80 -0.26 25.29
N ILE A 53 1.32 -0.50 24.06
CA ILE A 53 0.77 -1.79 23.65
C ILE A 53 1.84 -2.88 23.70
N ALA A 54 3.07 -2.59 23.26
CA ALA A 54 4.16 -3.54 23.31
C ALA A 54 4.56 -3.91 24.75
N GLU A 55 4.63 -2.95 25.67
CA GLU A 55 4.87 -3.18 27.09
C GLU A 55 3.75 -4.03 27.71
N THR A 56 2.49 -3.69 27.41
CA THR A 56 1.34 -4.44 27.92
C THR A 56 1.32 -5.88 27.40
N LEU A 57 1.72 -6.09 26.13
CA LEU A 57 1.87 -7.44 25.56
C LEU A 57 2.99 -8.24 26.20
N LEU A 58 4.07 -7.58 26.64
CA LEU A 58 5.14 -8.26 27.39
C LEU A 58 4.67 -8.74 28.77
N GLU A 59 3.73 -8.01 29.39
CA GLU A 59 3.20 -8.39 30.70
C GLU A 59 2.09 -9.45 30.63
N LYS A 60 1.15 -9.32 29.67
CA LYS A 60 -0.04 -10.16 29.59
C LYS A 60 0.04 -11.30 28.58
N GLU A 61 1.05 -11.30 27.70
CA GLU A 61 1.25 -12.23 26.55
C GLU A 61 0.14 -12.22 25.48
N VAL A 62 -1.10 -11.90 25.85
CA VAL A 62 -2.27 -11.80 24.98
C VAL A 62 -3.05 -10.55 25.35
N LEU A 63 -3.51 -9.82 24.33
CA LEU A 63 -4.26 -8.57 24.51
C LEU A 63 -5.57 -8.71 23.74
N GLU A 64 -6.70 -8.61 24.44
CA GLU A 64 -8.01 -8.73 23.80
C GLU A 64 -8.41 -7.45 23.06
N ARG A 65 -9.37 -7.57 22.14
CA ARG A 65 -9.82 -6.46 21.29
C ARG A 65 -10.20 -5.23 22.11
N ASP A 66 -10.94 -5.42 23.21
CA ASP A 66 -11.49 -4.33 24.00
C ASP A 66 -10.38 -3.62 24.79
N GLU A 67 -9.38 -4.36 25.28
CA GLU A 67 -8.19 -3.80 25.93
C GLU A 67 -7.32 -3.02 24.92
N PHE A 68 -7.19 -3.52 23.70
CA PHE A 68 -6.43 -2.83 22.64
C PHE A 68 -7.08 -1.50 22.28
N LEU A 69 -8.41 -1.49 22.14
CA LEU A 69 -9.16 -0.27 21.85
C LEU A 69 -9.05 0.73 23.00
N ALA A 70 -9.13 0.28 24.26
CA ALA A 70 -8.94 1.13 25.42
C ALA A 70 -7.55 1.81 25.41
N LEU A 71 -6.48 1.06 25.13
CA LEU A 71 -5.11 1.60 25.04
C LEU A 71 -4.92 2.54 23.83
N MET A 72 -5.70 2.36 22.76
CA MET A 72 -5.67 3.23 21.58
C MET A 72 -6.52 4.50 21.76
N GLU A 73 -7.56 4.45 22.57
CA GLU A 73 -8.48 5.57 22.85
C GLU A 73 -8.03 6.45 24.01
N GLU A 74 -7.23 5.95 24.95
CA GLU A 74 -6.59 6.81 25.94
C GLU A 74 -5.71 7.85 25.25
N PRO A 75 -6.02 9.17 25.39
CA PRO A 75 -5.02 10.17 25.09
C PRO A 75 -3.91 9.98 26.12
N ALA A 76 -2.66 9.99 25.67
CA ALA A 76 -1.51 10.02 26.57
C ALA A 76 -1.75 11.13 27.60
N THR A 77 -2.14 10.74 28.80
CA THR A 77 -2.40 11.65 29.90
C THR A 77 -1.07 11.88 30.57
N VAL A 78 -0.48 13.03 30.24
CA VAL A 78 0.43 13.77 31.13
C VAL A 78 -0.11 15.18 31.24
#